data_AF-A0A0D2DAK6-F1
#
_entry.id   AF-A0A0D2DAK6-F1
#
_cell.length_a   1.000
_cell.length_b   1.000
_cell.length_c   1.000
_cell.angle_alpha   90.00
_cell.angle_beta   90.00
_cell.angle_gamma   90.00
#
_symmetry.space_group_name_H-M   'P 1'
#
loop_
_entity.id
_entity.type
_entity.pdbx_description
1 polymer ?
#
loop_
_entity_poly.entity_id
_entity_poly.type
_entity_poly.pdbx_seq_one_letter_code
_entity_poly.pdbx_strand_id
1 'polypeptide(L)'
;MANHRSVPSDILIIGGGVFGLSTAIALLQRPSYAEANITILDAASELPNRFSASWDTSRMLRADYAEKEYTKLVSEAHKYWKDLSPSAWGGEGRYYDASLLHMWRDILKKVLKIPRILLGVGDIPSPSMTSKSCPTKTRSRRRDLFQVPAEIMAT
;
A
#
# COMPACT_ATOMS: atom_id res chain seq x y z
N MET A 1 -12.60 29.00 27.76
CA MET A 1 -11.44 28.46 28.51
C MET A 1 -10.77 27.43 27.63
N ALA A 2 -9.60 27.74 27.06
CA ALA A 2 -8.89 26.83 26.17
C ALA A 2 -8.34 25.65 26.97
N ASN A 3 -8.71 24.43 26.59
CA ASN A 3 -8.23 23.20 27.21
C ASN A 3 -6.74 23.05 26.85
N HIS A 4 -5.84 23.47 27.74
CA HIS A 4 -4.40 23.27 27.59
C HIS A 4 -4.10 21.78 27.79
N ARG A 5 -4.30 20.99 26.73
CA ARG A 5 -3.95 19.57 26.74
C ARG A 5 -2.44 19.45 26.84
N SER A 6 -1.96 19.16 28.04
CA SER A 6 -0.59 18.72 28.28
C SER A 6 -0.28 17.50 27.42
N VAL A 7 0.97 17.32 27.05
CA VAL A 7 1.41 16.16 26.27
C VAL A 7 1.09 14.89 27.08
N PRO A 8 0.48 13.85 26.48
CA PRO A 8 0.24 12.58 27.16
C PRO A 8 1.55 11.92 27.57
N SER A 9 1.60 11.35 28.78
CA SER A 9 2.73 10.55 29.27
C SER A 9 2.85 9.22 28.54
N ASP A 10 1.73 8.65 28.08
CA ASP A 10 1.70 7.32 27.48
C ASP A 10 0.93 7.37 26.15
N ILE A 11 1.55 6.84 25.10
CA ILE A 11 1.03 6.86 23.73
C ILE A 11 1.05 5.44 23.19
N LEU A 12 -0.12 4.93 22.85
CA LEU A 12 -0.29 3.63 22.19
C LEU A 12 -0.52 3.84 20.69
N ILE A 13 0.34 3.25 19.87
CA ILE A 13 0.22 3.22 18.42
C ILE A 13 -0.21 1.81 18.01
N ILE A 14 -1.34 1.69 17.30
CA ILE A 14 -1.85 0.41 16.81
C ILE A 14 -1.46 0.26 15.33
N GLY A 15 -0.62 -0.73 15.04
CA GLY A 15 -0.10 -1.10 13.72
C GLY A 15 1.35 -0.64 13.51
N GLY A 16 2.29 -1.58 13.44
CA GLY A 16 3.71 -1.41 13.14
C GLY A 16 4.03 -1.40 11.63
N GLY A 17 3.16 -0.79 10.82
CA GLY A 17 3.41 -0.52 9.40
C GLY A 17 4.13 0.81 9.17
N VAL A 18 4.21 1.24 7.91
CA VAL A 18 4.87 2.51 7.53
C VAL A 18 4.32 3.73 8.27
N PHE A 19 3.00 3.82 8.46
CA PHE A 19 2.37 4.94 9.18
C PHE A 19 2.60 4.90 10.68
N GLY A 20 2.52 3.73 11.32
CA GLY A 20 2.73 3.63 12.76
C GLY A 20 4.18 3.90 13.15
N LEU A 21 5.14 3.31 12.43
CA LEU A 21 6.56 3.53 12.67
C LEU A 21 6.97 4.98 12.34
N SER A 22 6.49 5.55 11.23
CA SER A 22 6.78 6.97 10.93
C SER A 22 6.18 7.91 11.98
N THR A 23 5.00 7.60 12.51
CA THR A 23 4.40 8.36 13.61
C THR A 23 5.25 8.27 14.88
N ALA A 24 5.70 7.06 15.25
CA ALA A 24 6.58 6.87 16.41
C ALA A 24 7.87 7.68 16.26
N ILE A 25 8.54 7.61 15.11
CA ILE A 25 9.75 8.40 14.82
C ILE A 25 9.46 9.90 14.90
N ALA A 26 8.36 10.36 14.30
CA ALA A 26 7.99 11.77 14.32
C ALA A 26 7.68 12.29 15.73
N LEU A 27 7.15 11.44 16.62
CA LEU A 27 6.94 11.78 18.03
C LEU A 27 8.28 11.84 18.77
N LEU A 28 9.16 10.84 18.60
CA LEU A 28 10.47 10.79 19.23
C LEU A 28 11.37 11.99 18.85
N GLN A 29 11.21 12.53 17.65
CA GLN A 29 11.94 13.71 17.18
C GLN A 29 11.45 15.03 17.78
N ARG A 30 10.31 15.05 18.46
CA ARG A 30 9.71 16.27 19.03
C ARG A 30 10.09 16.38 20.51
N PRO A 31 10.79 17.45 20.94
CA PRO A 31 11.18 17.62 22.34
C PRO A 31 10.02 17.58 23.34
N SER A 32 8.83 17.99 22.91
CA SER A 32 7.64 17.96 23.76
C SER A 32 7.19 16.55 24.16
N TYR A 33 7.65 15.51 23.44
CA TYR A 33 7.34 14.11 23.69
C TYR A 33 8.55 13.33 24.24
N ALA A 34 9.62 14.01 24.67
CA ALA A 34 10.85 13.36 25.15
C ALA A 34 10.61 12.43 26.34
N GLU A 35 9.68 12.78 27.22
CA GLU A 35 9.30 12.02 28.42
C GLU A 35 8.10 11.09 28.19
N ALA A 36 7.60 10.97 26.94
CA ALA A 36 6.43 10.15 26.64
C ALA A 36 6.83 8.69 26.37
N ASN A 37 6.15 7.75 27.02
CA ASN A 37 6.25 6.32 26.75
C ASN A 37 5.46 5.97 25.49
N ILE A 38 6.15 5.63 24.40
CA ILE A 38 5.53 5.27 23.13
C ILE A 38 5.56 3.74 22.97
N THR A 39 4.37 3.12 23.00
CA THR A 39 4.20 1.68 22.79
C THR A 39 3.58 1.43 21.42
N ILE A 40 4.16 0.51 20.64
CA ILE A 40 3.63 0.10 19.34
C ILE A 40 3.10 -1.33 19.47
N LEU A 41 1.84 -1.54 19.10
CA LEU A 41 1.20 -2.84 19.08
C LEU A 41 0.91 -3.24 17.64
N ASP A 42 1.44 -4.39 17.21
CA ASP A 42 1.13 -4.99 15.90
C ASP A 42 0.62 -6.43 16.09
N ALA A 43 -0.15 -6.93 15.13
CA ALA A 43 -0.64 -8.31 15.14
C ALA A 43 0.45 -9.32 14.73
N ALA A 44 1.50 -8.87 14.04
CA ALA A 44 2.65 -9.70 13.70
C ALA A 44 3.51 -9.97 14.92
N SER A 45 4.04 -11.18 15.01
CA SER A 45 4.98 -11.60 16.08
C SER A 45 6.36 -10.95 15.95
N GLU A 46 6.71 -10.48 14.74
CA GLU A 46 8.01 -9.88 14.42
C GLU A 46 7.80 -8.68 13.50
N LEU A 47 8.66 -7.66 13.67
CA LEU A 47 8.75 -6.54 12.74
C LEU A 47 9.90 -6.78 11.75
N PRO A 48 9.73 -6.41 10.47
CA PRO A 48 8.55 -5.79 9.88
C PRO A 48 7.37 -6.76 9.69
N ASN A 49 6.15 -6.24 9.88
CA ASN A 49 4.92 -7.02 9.71
C ASN A 49 4.76 -7.47 8.26
N ARG A 50 4.91 -8.79 8.02
CA ARG A 50 4.80 -9.44 6.69
C ARG A 50 3.41 -9.33 6.05
N PHE A 51 2.37 -9.08 6.84
CA PHE A 51 0.99 -8.88 6.38
C PHE A 51 0.65 -7.41 6.19
N SER A 52 1.54 -6.48 6.57
CA SER A 52 1.33 -5.06 6.38
C SER A 52 1.35 -4.72 4.90
N ALA A 53 0.49 -3.81 4.49
CA ALA A 53 0.57 -3.19 3.19
C ALA A 53 1.86 -2.40 2.98
N SER A 54 2.80 -2.31 3.93
CA SER A 54 4.15 -1.76 3.71
C SER A 54 5.21 -2.82 3.44
N TRP A 55 4.90 -4.11 3.61
CA TRP A 55 5.79 -5.21 3.25
C TRP A 55 5.67 -5.47 1.75
N ASP A 56 6.60 -4.90 0.98
CA ASP A 56 6.61 -4.99 -0.47
C ASP A 56 8.05 -4.94 -1.00
N THR A 57 8.25 -5.47 -2.20
CA THR A 57 9.52 -5.37 -2.92
C THR A 57 9.64 -4.03 -3.65
N SER A 58 8.53 -3.41 -4.06
CA SER A 58 8.56 -2.17 -4.82
C SER A 58 7.37 -1.26 -4.52
N ARG A 59 7.60 0.06 -4.57
CA ARG A 59 6.56 1.07 -4.43
C ARG A 59 6.83 2.25 -5.35
N MET A 60 5.75 2.87 -5.80
CA MET A 60 5.81 4.03 -6.69
C MET A 60 5.65 5.32 -5.91
N LEU A 61 6.60 6.23 -6.09
CA LEU A 61 6.51 7.61 -5.62
C LEU A 61 6.14 8.50 -6.81
N ARG A 62 5.00 9.20 -6.74
CA ARG A 62 4.50 10.02 -7.86
C ARG A 62 3.82 11.29 -7.35
N ALA A 63 4.09 12.44 -7.95
CA ALA A 63 3.53 13.73 -7.53
C ALA A 63 2.39 14.23 -8.44
N ASP A 64 2.04 13.50 -9.49
CA ASP A 64 0.97 13.83 -10.45
C ASP A 64 -0.42 13.42 -9.91
N TYR A 65 -0.81 13.98 -8.77
CA TYR A 65 -2.19 13.87 -8.30
C TYR A 65 -3.01 15.05 -8.82
N ALA A 66 -4.30 14.82 -9.05
CA ALA A 66 -5.23 15.89 -9.43
C ALA A 66 -5.30 16.97 -8.32
N GLU A 67 -5.19 16.53 -7.07
CA GLU A 67 -5.41 17.36 -5.89
C GLU A 67 -4.08 17.92 -5.38
N LYS A 68 -4.03 19.25 -5.20
CA LYS A 68 -2.81 19.98 -4.86
C LYS A 68 -2.19 19.54 -3.53
N GLU A 69 -3.01 19.15 -2.56
CA GLU A 69 -2.56 18.73 -1.23
C GLU A 69 -1.74 17.45 -1.32
N TYR A 70 -2.19 16.46 -2.10
CA TYR A 70 -1.46 15.21 -2.30
C TYR A 70 -0.18 15.44 -3.10
N THR A 71 -0.25 16.27 -4.14
CA THR A 71 0.93 16.68 -4.91
C THR A 71 1.99 17.32 -4.01
N LYS A 72 1.57 18.19 -3.08
CA LYS A 72 2.48 18.83 -2.12
C LYS A 72 3.13 17.81 -1.19
N LEU A 73 2.36 16.91 -0.60
CA LEU A 73 2.88 15.87 0.32
C LEU A 73 3.95 15.02 -0.36
N VAL A 74 3.69 14.56 -1.59
CA VAL A 74 4.66 13.75 -2.31
C VAL A 74 5.87 14.58 -2.75
N SER A 75 5.68 15.83 -3.17
CA SER A 75 6.80 16.72 -3.52
C SER A 75 7.73 16.97 -2.33
N GLU A 76 7.19 17.04 -1.11
CA GLU A 76 7.98 17.14 0.12
C GLU A 76 8.71 15.83 0.42
N ALA A 77 8.01 14.70 0.37
CA ALA A 77 8.60 13.38 0.57
C ALA A 77 9.73 13.09 -0.43
N HIS A 78 9.57 13.51 -1.69
CA HIS A 78 10.53 13.28 -2.76
C HIS A 78 11.92 13.85 -2.46
N LYS A 79 11.99 14.97 -1.72
CA LYS A 79 13.27 15.57 -1.31
C LYS A 79 14.08 14.63 -0.42
N TYR A 80 13.41 13.91 0.49
CA TYR A 80 14.05 12.93 1.36
C TYR A 80 14.45 11.67 0.61
N TRP A 81 13.61 11.19 -0.30
CA TRP A 81 13.91 10.01 -1.11
C TRP A 81 15.04 10.22 -2.12
N LYS A 82 15.31 11.46 -2.53
CA LYS A 82 16.45 11.81 -3.40
C LYS A 82 17.79 11.82 -2.67
N ASP A 83 17.81 11.79 -1.34
CA ASP A 83 19.04 11.63 -0.59
C ASP A 83 19.47 10.15 -0.60
N LEU A 84 20.58 9.89 -1.30
CA LEU A 84 21.15 8.56 -1.52
C LEU A 84 22.30 8.23 -0.56
N SER A 85 22.56 9.07 0.45
CA SER A 85 23.54 8.74 1.48
C SER A 85 23.14 7.45 2.22
N PRO A 86 24.10 6.65 2.74
CA PRO A 86 23.81 5.30 3.23
C PRO A 86 22.70 5.24 4.29
N SER A 87 22.66 6.20 5.20
CA SER A 87 21.65 6.29 6.27
C SER A 87 20.38 7.06 5.88
N ALA A 88 20.34 7.69 4.70
CA ALA A 88 19.16 8.41 4.24
C ALA A 88 18.09 7.47 3.67
N TRP A 89 16.96 8.05 3.28
CA TRP A 89 15.76 7.31 2.89
C TRP A 89 15.93 6.60 1.56
N GLY A 90 16.59 7.25 0.59
CA GLY A 90 16.91 6.66 -0.72
C GLY A 90 18.21 5.89 -0.78
N GLY A 91 18.97 5.84 0.33
CA GLY A 91 20.24 5.12 0.43
C GLY A 91 20.12 3.62 0.16
N GLU A 92 21.27 2.96 0.00
CA GLU A 92 21.36 1.49 -0.13
C GLU A 92 20.54 0.90 -1.30
N GLY A 93 20.33 1.68 -2.36
CA GLY A 93 19.54 1.26 -3.52
C GLY A 93 18.04 1.17 -3.25
N ARG A 94 17.53 1.81 -2.18
CA ARG A 94 16.09 1.83 -1.86
C ARG A 94 15.27 2.74 -2.79
N TYR A 95 15.91 3.69 -3.46
CA TYR A 95 15.25 4.61 -4.39
C TYR A 95 15.82 4.53 -5.81
N TYR A 96 14.92 4.47 -6.78
CA TYR A 96 15.22 4.53 -8.21
C TYR A 96 14.36 5.62 -8.87
N ASP A 97 14.98 6.57 -9.54
CA ASP A 97 14.27 7.63 -10.27
C ASP A 97 13.76 7.09 -11.61
N ALA A 98 12.57 6.50 -11.57
CA ALA A 98 11.88 5.98 -12.75
C ALA A 98 10.75 6.92 -13.17
N SER A 99 10.75 7.32 -14.45
CA SER A 99 9.68 8.14 -15.02
C SER A 99 8.38 7.34 -15.14
N LEU A 100 7.26 7.92 -14.68
CA LEU A 100 5.93 7.33 -14.82
C LEU A 100 5.29 7.76 -16.14
N LEU A 101 4.76 6.79 -16.89
CA LEU A 101 4.01 7.02 -18.12
C LEU A 101 2.54 6.60 -17.95
N HIS A 102 1.61 7.55 -18.04
CA HIS A 102 0.18 7.25 -18.13
C HIS A 102 -0.21 7.00 -19.59
N MET A 103 -0.49 5.74 -19.91
CA MET A 103 -0.95 5.36 -21.24
C MET A 103 -2.47 5.23 -21.24
N TRP A 104 -3.15 6.15 -21.92
CA TRP A 104 -4.59 6.01 -22.18
C TRP A 104 -4.82 5.21 -23.47
N ARG A 105 -5.67 4.17 -23.39
CA ARG A 105 -5.93 3.24 -24.52
C ARG A 105 -6.35 3.94 -25.82
N ASP A 106 -7.13 5.02 -25.71
CA ASP A 106 -7.65 5.74 -26.88
C ASP A 106 -6.68 6.77 -27.46
N ILE A 107 -5.60 7.13 -26.75
CA ILE A 107 -4.55 8.02 -27.26
C ILE A 107 -3.68 7.30 -28.29
N LEU A 108 -3.43 5.99 -28.12
CA LEU A 108 -2.65 5.18 -29.06
C LEU A 108 -3.27 5.17 -30.47
N LYS A 109 -4.61 5.15 -30.55
CA LYS A 109 -5.34 5.19 -31.84
C LYS A 109 -5.18 6.52 -32.56
N LYS A 110 -5.04 7.63 -31.83
CA LYS A 110 -4.92 8.98 -32.39
C LYS A 110 -3.48 9.38 -32.71
N VAL A 111 -2.53 9.04 -31.82
CA VAL A 111 -1.15 9.51 -31.90
C VAL A 111 -0.28 8.63 -32.78
N LEU A 112 -0.38 7.30 -32.66
CA LEU A 112 0.53 6.41 -33.38
C LEU A 112 0.03 6.05 -34.79
N LYS A 113 -1.19 6.47 -35.19
CA LYS A 113 -1.86 6.09 -36.46
C LYS A 113 -1.62 4.63 -36.84
N ILE A 114 -1.52 3.73 -35.87
CA ILE A 114 -1.15 2.34 -36.13
C ILE A 114 -2.34 1.70 -36.85
N PRO A 115 -2.16 1.19 -38.08
CA PRO A 115 -3.22 0.44 -38.74
C PRO A 115 -3.60 -0.75 -37.85
N ARG A 116 -4.90 -0.94 -37.67
CA ARG A 116 -5.54 -1.94 -36.78
C ARG A 116 -4.97 -3.36 -36.90
N ILE A 117 -4.30 -3.68 -38.01
CA ILE A 117 -3.64 -4.95 -38.32
C ILE A 117 -2.47 -5.29 -37.37
N LEU A 118 -1.75 -4.31 -36.82
CA LEU A 118 -0.55 -4.60 -36.02
C LEU A 118 -0.83 -4.88 -34.53
N LEU A 119 -2.07 -4.72 -34.07
CA LEU A 119 -2.43 -4.91 -32.65
C LEU A 119 -2.84 -6.34 -32.27
N GLY A 120 -2.80 -7.31 -33.20
CA GLY A 120 -3.11 -8.71 -32.88
C GLY A 120 -4.49 -8.93 -32.25
N VAL A 121 -5.39 -7.96 -32.33
CA VAL A 121 -6.79 -8.11 -31.92
C VAL A 121 -7.48 -8.82 -33.07
N GLY A 122 -7.39 -10.15 -33.08
CA GLY A 122 -8.40 -10.95 -33.76
C GLY A 122 -9.76 -10.49 -33.26
N ASP A 123 -10.68 -10.18 -34.16
CA ASP A 123 -12.01 -9.72 -33.79
C ASP A 123 -12.64 -10.75 -32.85
N ILE A 124 -12.76 -10.39 -31.57
CA ILE A 124 -13.55 -11.17 -30.63
C ILE A 124 -14.99 -11.03 -31.13
N PRO A 125 -15.64 -12.11 -31.60
CA PRO A 125 -17.00 -12.02 -32.06
C PRO A 125 -17.84 -11.47 -30.91
N SER A 126 -18.60 -10.43 -31.20
CA SER A 126 -19.58 -9.88 -30.25
C SER A 126 -20.45 -11.04 -29.78
N PRO A 127 -20.60 -11.27 -28.47
CA PRO A 127 -21.44 -12.37 -28.00
C PRO A 127 -22.86 -12.06 -28.46
N SER A 128 -23.35 -12.85 -29.41
CA SER A 128 -24.77 -12.88 -29.71
C SER A 128 -25.48 -13.24 -28.42
N MET A 129 -26.38 -12.35 -27.98
CA MET A 129 -27.26 -12.61 -26.86
C MET A 129 -28.17 -13.79 -27.22
N THR A 130 -27.69 -14.99 -26.94
CA THR A 130 -28.56 -16.13 -26.67
C THR A 130 -28.62 -16.24 -25.16
N SER A 131 -29.79 -15.97 -24.60
CA SER A 131 -30.08 -16.12 -23.17
C SER A 131 -29.97 -17.60 -22.79
N LYS A 132 -28.75 -18.06 -22.50
CA LYS A 132 -28.58 -19.31 -21.78
C LYS A 132 -28.84 -18.99 -20.31
N SER A 133 -30.00 -19.41 -19.83
CA SER A 133 -30.38 -19.37 -18.42
C SER A 133 -29.23 -19.91 -17.56
N CYS A 134 -28.76 -19.09 -16.63
CA CYS A 134 -27.79 -19.49 -15.61
C CYS A 134 -28.42 -20.61 -14.75
N PRO A 135 -27.81 -21.80 -14.64
CA PRO A 135 -28.29 -22.79 -13.70
C PRO A 135 -28.03 -22.25 -12.29
N THR A 136 -29.11 -21.99 -11.57
CA THR A 136 -29.12 -21.64 -10.16
C THR A 136 -28.48 -22.77 -9.35
N LYS A 137 -27.17 -22.66 -9.08
CA LYS A 137 -26.53 -23.45 -8.03
C LYS A 137 -27.05 -22.96 -6.69
N THR A 138 -28.07 -23.65 -6.18
CA THR A 138 -28.45 -23.63 -4.77
C THR A 138 -27.20 -23.95 -3.94
N ARG A 139 -26.64 -22.94 -3.29
CA ARG A 139 -25.53 -23.06 -2.35
C ARG A 139 -26.05 -23.74 -1.08
N SER A 140 -26.17 -25.07 -1.13
CA SER A 140 -26.36 -25.92 0.04
C SER A 140 -25.19 -25.69 0.99
N ARG A 141 -25.46 -25.11 2.17
CA ARG A 141 -24.51 -25.04 3.28
C ARG A 141 -24.15 -26.46 3.72
N ARG A 142 -23.02 -27.00 3.26
CA ARG A 142 -22.30 -28.01 4.04
C ARG A 142 -21.30 -27.28 4.92
N ARG A 143 -21.69 -27.13 6.18
CA ARG A 143 -20.76 -27.36 7.28
C ARG A 143 -20.32 -28.81 7.13
N ASP A 144 -19.02 -29.07 7.08
CA ASP A 144 -18.36 -30.21 7.72
C ASP A 144 -16.90 -30.29 7.24
N LEU A 145 -16.02 -30.45 8.24
CA LEU A 145 -14.68 -31.04 8.18
C LEU A 145 -13.52 -30.17 7.64
N PHE A 146 -13.04 -29.27 8.49
CA PHE A 146 -11.59 -29.15 8.73
C PHE A 146 -11.33 -29.53 10.19
N GLN A 147 -11.01 -30.80 10.39
CA GLN A 147 -10.62 -31.38 11.67
C GLN A 147 -9.10 -31.26 11.73
N VAL A 148 -8.60 -30.42 12.65
CA VAL A 148 -7.17 -30.33 12.97
C VAL A 148 -6.86 -31.47 13.94
N PRO A 149 -5.91 -32.37 13.67
CA PRO A 149 -5.54 -33.42 14.61
C PRO A 149 -4.94 -32.82 15.89
N ALA A 150 -5.47 -33.25 17.03
CA ALA A 150 -4.91 -33.00 18.35
C ALA A 150 -3.76 -33.99 18.60
N GLU A 151 -2.56 -33.64 18.13
CA GLU A 151 -1.30 -34.29 18.53
C GLU A 151 -0.16 -33.33 18.16
N ILE A 152 0.26 -32.52 19.14
CA ILE A 152 1.62 -32.05 19.45
C ILE A 152 1.45 -31.12 20.67
N MET A 153 1.26 -31.76 21.84
CA MET A 153 1.58 -31.22 23.16
C MET A 153 2.14 -32.39 23.95
N ALA A 154 3.44 -32.65 23.80
CA ALA A 154 4.30 -33.41 24.73
C ALA A 154 5.74 -33.44 24.18
N THR A 155 6.53 -32.41 24.52
CA THR A 155 7.95 -32.43 24.92
C THR A 155 8.46 -31.00 24.96
#